data_AF-A0A7C4F5S5-F1
#
_entry.id   AF-A0A7C4F5S5-F1
#
_cell.length_a   1.000
_cell.length_b   1.000
_cell.length_c   1.000
_cell.angle_alpha   90.00
_cell.angle_beta   90.00
_cell.angle_gamma   90.00
#
_symmetry.space_group_name_H-M   'P 1'
#
loop_
_entity.id
_entity.type
_entity.pdbx_description
1 polymer ?
#
loop_
_entity_poly.entity_id
_entity_poly.type
_entity_poly.pdbx_seq_one_letter_code
_entity_poly.pdbx_strand_id
1 'polypeptide(L)'
;MTLDGFTLYFIVRELSALIGCRVDKVYQPRPDTVIIAMRPSFNAGAENARLLVCAGASDSRMHLTARKYQNPKSPPAFCMFLRKYLTGAKITGVAQHGLERVVDITFESRDELGLCRELVLTCELMGKYSNIILRNENGVIMDCLRHVTPVQSRVRSVLPSLPYVLPESSKLDPLAASAEELIGLLRGRDGRNLKAFLPAALQGVSSQTAEEIICRLPSGARDEEAAAVIKEFFSSEPKPVLYSAADGTPFFFSP
;
A
#
# COMPACT_ATOMS: atom_id res chain seq x y z
N MET A 1 3.14 -14.70 -2.90
CA MET A 1 3.91 -13.80 -2.00
C MET A 1 2.93 -12.89 -1.28
N THR A 2 3.08 -12.72 0.03
CA THR A 2 2.23 -11.79 0.78
C THR A 2 2.65 -10.35 0.49
N LEU A 3 1.69 -9.47 0.15
CA LEU A 3 1.97 -8.04 0.09
C LEU A 3 2.12 -7.49 1.51
N ASP A 4 3.36 -7.38 1.98
CA ASP A 4 3.70 -6.62 3.18
C ASP A 4 4.05 -5.17 2.85
N GLY A 5 4.20 -4.36 3.90
CA GLY A 5 4.48 -2.93 3.74
C GLY A 5 5.86 -2.67 3.12
N PHE A 6 6.84 -3.55 3.32
CA PHE A 6 8.15 -3.41 2.68
C PHE A 6 8.10 -3.71 1.18
N THR A 7 7.34 -4.73 0.77
CA THR A 7 7.08 -4.97 -0.66
C THR A 7 6.32 -3.80 -1.28
N LEU A 8 5.33 -3.27 -0.56
CA LEU A 8 4.55 -2.11 -0.99
C LEU A 8 5.40 -0.85 -1.15
N TYR A 9 6.44 -0.67 -0.33
CA TYR A 9 7.39 0.45 -0.43
C TYR A 9 8.07 0.49 -1.80
N PHE A 10 8.54 -0.65 -2.31
CA PHE A 10 9.12 -0.73 -3.65
C PHE A 10 8.06 -0.49 -4.74
N ILE A 11 6.86 -1.02 -4.58
CA ILE A 11 5.74 -0.74 -5.50
C ILE A 11 5.46 0.77 -5.56
N VAL A 12 5.38 1.45 -4.41
CA VAL A 12 5.13 2.90 -4.35
C VAL A 12 6.24 3.70 -5.02
N ARG A 13 7.50 3.28 -4.90
CA ARG A 13 8.62 3.85 -5.65
C ARG A 13 8.40 3.74 -7.17
N GLU A 14 7.98 2.57 -7.65
CA GLU A 14 7.64 2.39 -9.08
C GLU A 14 6.45 3.27 -9.52
N LEU A 15 5.43 3.39 -8.66
CA LEU A 15 4.25 4.21 -8.93
C LEU A 15 4.54 5.72 -8.95
N SER A 16 5.70 6.16 -8.45
CA SER A 16 6.11 7.57 -8.56
C SER A 16 6.23 8.02 -10.02
N ALA A 17 6.41 7.08 -10.97
CA ALA A 17 6.35 7.36 -12.41
C ALA A 17 4.97 7.88 -12.90
N LEU A 18 3.93 7.73 -12.09
CA LEU A 18 2.59 8.24 -12.39
C LEU A 18 2.42 9.72 -12.06
N ILE A 19 3.34 10.32 -11.28
CA ILE A 19 3.28 11.74 -10.92
C ILE A 19 3.33 12.58 -12.20
N GLY A 20 2.38 13.51 -12.32
CA GLY A 20 2.18 14.33 -13.51
C GLY A 20 1.24 13.74 -14.56
N CYS A 21 0.92 12.45 -14.50
CA CYS A 21 -0.10 11.85 -15.36
C CYS A 21 -1.50 12.36 -15.01
N ARG A 22 -2.40 12.34 -16.00
CA ARG A 22 -3.81 12.66 -15.78
C ARG A 22 -4.66 11.41 -15.83
N VAL A 23 -5.64 11.31 -14.95
CA VAL A 23 -6.64 10.25 -14.99
C VAL A 23 -7.47 10.42 -16.28
N ASP A 24 -7.48 9.39 -17.11
CA ASP A 24 -8.31 9.32 -18.30
C ASP A 24 -9.67 8.72 -17.96
N LYS A 25 -9.66 7.56 -17.29
CA LYS A 25 -10.89 6.83 -16.98
C LYS A 25 -10.73 5.92 -15.78
N VAL A 26 -11.80 5.81 -14.98
CA VAL A 26 -11.88 4.87 -13.86
C VAL A 26 -12.78 3.70 -14.22
N TYR A 27 -12.39 2.49 -13.84
CA TYR A 27 -13.11 1.25 -14.06
C TYR A 27 -13.22 0.47 -12.75
N GLN A 28 -14.25 -0.37 -12.63
CA GLN A 28 -14.42 -1.29 -11.51
C GLN A 28 -14.89 -2.65 -12.05
N PRO A 29 -13.96 -3.50 -12.53
CA PRO A 29 -14.32 -4.79 -13.13
C PRO A 29 -14.82 -5.82 -12.10
N ARG A 30 -14.43 -5.68 -10.83
CA ARG A 30 -14.88 -6.52 -9.71
C ARG A 30 -15.33 -5.62 -8.54
N PRO A 31 -16.20 -6.10 -7.65
CA PRO A 31 -16.66 -5.32 -6.50
C PRO A 31 -15.53 -4.74 -5.64
N ASP A 32 -14.38 -5.43 -5.56
CA ASP A 32 -13.23 -5.07 -4.74
C ASP A 32 -12.04 -4.47 -5.52
N THR A 33 -12.20 -4.22 -6.83
CA THR A 33 -11.07 -3.87 -7.70
C THR A 33 -11.38 -2.62 -8.50
N VAL A 34 -10.57 -1.57 -8.33
CA VAL A 34 -10.61 -0.33 -9.11
C VAL A 34 -9.40 -0.28 -10.03
N ILE A 35 -9.63 0.15 -11.27
CA ILE A 35 -8.56 0.41 -12.23
C ILE A 35 -8.63 1.88 -12.67
N ILE A 36 -7.54 2.60 -12.47
CA ILE A 36 -7.38 3.99 -12.89
C ILE A 36 -6.50 3.99 -14.13
N ALA A 37 -7.11 4.23 -15.30
CA ALA A 37 -6.38 4.42 -16.54
C ALA A 37 -5.90 5.86 -16.62
N MET A 38 -4.64 6.04 -16.97
CA MET A 38 -3.97 7.33 -17.03
C MET A 38 -3.46 7.58 -18.43
N ARG A 39 -3.46 8.86 -18.80
CA ARG A 39 -2.78 9.36 -19.99
C ARG A 39 -1.53 10.15 -19.58
N PRO A 40 -0.41 9.96 -20.28
CA PRO A 40 0.79 10.72 -20.02
C PRO A 40 0.50 12.21 -20.25
N SER A 41 1.09 13.06 -19.41
CA SER A 41 1.29 14.47 -19.76
C SER A 41 2.54 14.57 -20.64
N PHE A 42 2.71 15.64 -21.40
CA PHE A 42 3.82 15.85 -22.34
C PHE A 42 5.24 15.61 -21.75
N ASN A 43 5.38 15.60 -20.42
CA ASN A 43 6.63 15.37 -19.68
C ASN A 43 6.62 14.11 -18.77
N ALA A 44 5.63 13.22 -18.88
CA ALA A 44 5.49 12.03 -18.04
C ALA A 44 5.83 10.75 -18.82
N GLY A 45 6.79 9.96 -18.34
CA GLY A 45 7.33 8.78 -19.03
C GLY A 45 6.44 7.52 -19.03
N ALA A 46 5.20 7.61 -18.54
CA ALA A 46 4.30 6.46 -18.41
C ALA A 46 3.25 6.44 -19.52
N GLU A 47 3.59 5.86 -20.68
CA GLU A 47 2.63 5.71 -21.78
C GLU A 47 1.47 4.78 -21.39
N ASN A 48 0.24 5.30 -21.40
CA ASN A 48 -1.01 4.55 -21.22
C ASN A 48 -1.05 3.63 -19.99
N ALA A 49 -0.46 4.07 -18.88
CA ALA A 49 -0.40 3.32 -17.64
C ALA A 49 -1.81 3.07 -17.06
N ARG A 50 -2.03 1.87 -16.53
CA ARG A 50 -3.23 1.54 -15.74
C ARG A 50 -2.79 1.10 -14.37
N LEU A 51 -3.23 1.82 -13.35
CA LEU A 51 -3.05 1.42 -11.97
C LEU A 51 -4.22 0.54 -11.57
N LEU A 52 -3.95 -0.68 -11.12
CA LEU A 52 -4.91 -1.56 -10.49
C LEU A 52 -4.75 -1.48 -8.99
N VAL A 53 -5.85 -1.22 -8.29
CA VAL A 53 -5.96 -1.32 -6.83
C VAL A 53 -7.03 -2.36 -6.51
N CYS A 54 -6.65 -3.43 -5.83
CA CYS A 54 -7.55 -4.47 -5.38
C CYS A 54 -7.56 -4.49 -3.85
N ALA A 55 -8.75 -4.25 -3.29
CA ALA A 55 -9.05 -4.33 -1.87
C ALA A 55 -9.77 -5.64 -1.53
N GLY A 56 -9.34 -6.74 -2.15
CA GLY A 56 -9.86 -8.09 -1.90
C GLY A 56 -9.36 -8.68 -0.58
N ALA A 57 -10.13 -9.60 0.00
CA ALA A 57 -9.84 -10.11 1.35
C ALA A 57 -8.58 -10.99 1.40
N SER A 58 -8.29 -11.72 0.32
CA SER A 58 -7.16 -12.64 0.18
C SER A 58 -6.19 -12.26 -0.93
N ASP A 59 -6.57 -11.37 -1.85
CA ASP A 59 -5.77 -10.97 -3.02
C ASP A 59 -5.52 -9.45 -3.09
N SER A 60 -5.52 -8.76 -1.94
CA SER A 60 -5.26 -7.31 -1.89
C SER A 60 -3.91 -6.98 -2.50
N ARG A 61 -3.91 -6.11 -3.52
CA ARG A 61 -2.70 -5.75 -4.28
C ARG A 61 -2.85 -4.41 -4.97
N MET A 62 -1.71 -3.81 -5.29
CA MET A 62 -1.60 -2.58 -6.04
C MET A 62 -0.45 -2.71 -7.03
N HIS A 63 -0.67 -2.43 -8.30
CA HIS A 63 0.38 -2.52 -9.33
C HIS A 63 -0.05 -1.87 -10.64
N LEU A 64 0.92 -1.56 -11.49
CA LEU A 64 0.67 -1.23 -12.90
C LEU A 64 0.26 -2.48 -13.67
N THR A 65 -0.60 -2.33 -14.67
CA THR A 65 -1.04 -3.45 -15.51
C THR A 65 -1.26 -3.06 -16.96
N ALA A 66 -0.81 -3.91 -17.88
CA ALA A 66 -1.16 -3.83 -19.29
C ALA A 66 -2.46 -4.58 -19.62
N ARG A 67 -2.97 -5.39 -18.68
CA ARG A 67 -4.13 -6.26 -18.92
C ARG A 67 -5.41 -5.45 -19.06
N LYS A 68 -6.20 -5.80 -20.07
CA LYS A 68 -7.57 -5.30 -20.22
C LYS A 68 -8.52 -6.22 -19.45
N TYR A 69 -9.41 -5.64 -18.65
CA TYR A 69 -10.42 -6.37 -17.88
C TYR A 69 -11.79 -6.16 -18.50
N GLN A 70 -12.64 -7.20 -18.43
CA GLN A 70 -14.04 -7.05 -18.78
C GLN A 70 -14.74 -6.20 -17.72
N ASN A 71 -15.44 -5.16 -18.16
CA ASN A 71 -16.16 -4.26 -17.28
C ASN A 71 -17.65 -4.63 -17.26
N PRO A 72 -18.35 -4.41 -16.13
CA PRO A 72 -19.80 -4.57 -16.09
C PRO A 72 -20.47 -3.61 -17.08
N LYS A 73 -21.64 -4.01 -17.60
CA LYS A 73 -22.42 -3.20 -18.55
C LYS A 73 -22.77 -1.83 -17.97
N SER A 74 -23.16 -1.81 -16.70
CA SER A 74 -23.37 -0.59 -15.91
C SER A 74 -22.22 -0.42 -14.90
N PRO A 75 -21.58 0.77 -14.84
CA PRO A 75 -20.56 1.03 -13.85
C PRO A 75 -21.17 1.10 -12.44
N PRO A 76 -20.56 0.46 -11.42
CA PRO A 76 -21.04 0.56 -10.03
C PRO A 76 -21.02 2.00 -9.50
N ALA A 77 -21.80 2.26 -8.44
CA ALA A 77 -21.95 3.60 -7.86
C ALA A 77 -20.59 4.22 -7.46
N PHE A 78 -19.74 3.48 -6.75
CA PHE A 78 -18.43 3.96 -6.34
C PHE A 78 -17.52 4.27 -7.55
N CYS A 79 -17.56 3.46 -8.61
CA CYS A 79 -16.84 3.77 -9.86
C CYS A 79 -17.31 5.08 -10.49
N MET A 80 -18.62 5.33 -10.50
CA MET A 80 -19.18 6.59 -11.04
C MET A 80 -18.83 7.78 -10.17
N PHE A 81 -18.84 7.60 -8.85
CA PHE A 81 -18.38 8.59 -7.89
C PHE A 81 -16.91 8.98 -8.15
N LEU A 82 -16.00 8.00 -8.27
CA LEU A 82 -14.60 8.27 -8.59
C LEU A 82 -14.46 8.97 -9.96
N ARG A 83 -15.25 8.59 -10.97
CA ARG A 83 -15.23 9.27 -12.27
C ARG A 83 -15.61 10.74 -12.15
N LYS A 84 -16.60 11.09 -11.34
CA LYS A 84 -17.02 12.48 -11.14
C LYS A 84 -15.87 13.37 -10.65
N TYR A 85 -15.05 12.86 -9.73
CA TYR A 85 -14.02 13.68 -9.07
C TYR A 85 -12.61 13.53 -9.64
N LEU A 86 -12.27 12.36 -10.15
CA LEU A 86 -10.90 12.05 -10.58
C LEU A 86 -10.71 12.18 -12.09
N THR A 87 -11.74 12.10 -12.93
CA THR A 87 -11.54 12.17 -14.40
C THR A 87 -10.92 13.52 -14.78
N GLY A 88 -9.78 13.48 -15.46
CA GLY A 88 -9.00 14.66 -15.83
C GLY A 88 -8.07 15.21 -14.74
N ALA A 89 -8.21 14.75 -13.49
CA ALA A 89 -7.35 15.14 -12.38
C ALA A 89 -5.91 14.69 -12.62
N LYS A 90 -4.95 15.52 -12.18
CA LYS A 90 -3.51 15.27 -12.32
C LYS A 90 -2.99 14.65 -11.04
N ILE A 91 -2.24 13.56 -11.13
CA ILE A 91 -1.55 12.99 -9.97
C ILE A 91 -0.40 13.91 -9.58
N THR A 92 -0.36 14.35 -8.32
CA THR A 92 0.68 15.23 -7.78
C THR A 92 1.58 14.52 -6.77
N GLY A 93 1.13 13.40 -6.19
CA GLY A 93 1.93 12.63 -5.25
C GLY A 93 1.43 11.19 -5.12
N VAL A 94 2.36 10.29 -4.78
CA VAL A 94 2.07 8.93 -4.35
C VAL A 94 2.98 8.66 -3.14
N ALA A 95 2.39 8.35 -1.99
CA ALA A 95 3.14 8.18 -0.76
C ALA A 95 2.55 7.06 0.10
N GLN A 96 3.42 6.32 0.79
CA GLN A 96 3.04 5.34 1.80
C GLN A 96 3.17 5.95 3.20
N HIS A 97 2.32 5.52 4.14
CA HIS A 97 2.45 5.87 5.55
C HIS A 97 3.47 4.95 6.24
N GLY A 98 4.70 5.42 6.43
CA GLY A 98 5.81 4.60 6.96
C GLY A 98 5.97 3.31 6.16
N LEU A 99 5.99 2.17 6.84
CA LEU A 99 5.88 0.84 6.23
C LEU A 99 4.53 0.15 6.54
N GLU A 100 3.48 0.93 6.76
CA GLU A 100 2.12 0.41 6.82
C GLU A 100 1.55 0.13 5.42
N ARG A 101 0.54 -0.74 5.34
CA ARG A 101 -0.09 -1.08 4.06
C ARG A 101 -1.17 -0.06 3.66
N VAL A 102 -0.81 1.22 3.71
CA VAL A 102 -1.67 2.35 3.38
C VAL A 102 -0.93 3.28 2.42
N VAL A 103 -1.50 3.48 1.23
CA VAL A 103 -0.95 4.37 0.19
C VAL A 103 -1.93 5.49 -0.08
N ASP A 104 -1.44 6.73 -0.04
CA ASP A 104 -2.15 7.90 -0.49
C ASP A 104 -1.69 8.27 -1.90
N ILE A 105 -2.66 8.48 -2.80
CA ILE A 105 -2.42 9.10 -4.11
C ILE A 105 -3.09 10.47 -4.08
N THR A 106 -2.29 11.52 -4.24
CA THR A 106 -2.76 12.90 -4.25
C THR A 106 -3.04 13.35 -5.68
N PHE A 107 -4.18 14.00 -5.86
CA PHE A 107 -4.65 14.52 -7.14
C PHE A 107 -4.92 16.02 -7.03
N GLU A 108 -4.50 16.76 -8.04
CA GLU A 108 -5.01 18.10 -8.35
C GLU A 108 -6.17 17.94 -9.34
N SER A 109 -7.39 18.24 -8.87
CA SER A 109 -8.62 18.24 -9.67
C SER A 109 -9.14 19.67 -9.85
N ARG A 110 -10.06 19.88 -10.79
CA ARG A 110 -10.77 21.15 -10.97
C ARG A 110 -12.26 20.92 -10.79
N ASP A 111 -12.91 21.81 -10.05
CA ASP A 111 -14.37 21.76 -9.91
C ASP A 111 -15.08 22.37 -11.13
N GLU A 112 -16.42 22.41 -11.07
CA GLU A 112 -17.28 22.94 -12.12
C GLU A 112 -17.04 24.43 -12.41
N LEU A 113 -16.47 25.17 -11.45
CA LEU A 113 -16.10 26.58 -11.59
C LEU A 113 -14.64 26.76 -12.04
N GLY A 114 -13.92 25.66 -12.26
CA GLY A 114 -12.52 25.66 -12.67
C GLY A 114 -11.51 25.88 -11.55
N LEU A 115 -11.95 25.92 -10.29
CA LEU A 115 -11.06 26.09 -9.13
C LEU A 115 -10.29 24.80 -8.87
N CYS A 116 -8.98 24.92 -8.64
CA CYS A 116 -8.15 23.78 -8.27
C CYS A 116 -8.51 23.29 -6.86
N ARG A 117 -8.63 21.98 -6.71
CA ARG A 117 -8.85 21.29 -5.43
C ARG A 117 -7.91 20.11 -5.30
N GLU A 118 -7.42 19.89 -4.10
CA GLU A 118 -6.66 18.68 -3.78
C GLU A 118 -7.61 17.57 -3.34
N LEU A 119 -7.41 16.38 -3.87
CA LEU A 119 -8.12 15.17 -3.47
C LEU A 119 -7.08 14.08 -3.16
N VAL A 120 -7.38 13.23 -2.19
CA VAL A 120 -6.51 12.09 -1.85
C VAL A 120 -7.29 10.79 -1.93
N LEU A 121 -6.79 9.85 -2.72
CA LEU A 121 -7.28 8.47 -2.74
C LEU A 121 -6.40 7.62 -1.82
N THR A 122 -6.93 7.29 -0.65
CA THR A 122 -6.28 6.43 0.33
C THR A 122 -6.64 4.97 0.06
N CYS A 123 -5.61 4.14 -0.17
CA CYS A 123 -5.72 2.72 -0.46
C CYS A 123 -5.17 1.92 0.73
N GLU A 124 -6.05 1.25 1.46
CA GLU A 124 -5.69 0.37 2.58
C GLU A 124 -5.68 -1.08 2.09
N LEU A 125 -4.54 -1.76 2.19
CA LEU A 125 -4.32 -3.12 1.65
C LEU A 125 -4.10 -4.13 2.78
N MET A 126 -5.09 -4.21 3.68
CA MET A 126 -5.04 -4.97 4.94
C MET A 126 -5.85 -6.28 4.88
N GLY A 127 -5.87 -6.97 3.74
CA GLY A 127 -6.66 -8.19 3.54
C GLY A 127 -8.16 -7.93 3.66
N LYS A 128 -8.87 -8.65 4.55
CA LYS A 128 -10.32 -8.50 4.74
C LYS A 128 -10.77 -7.09 5.17
N TYR A 129 -9.86 -6.28 5.69
CA TYR A 129 -10.10 -4.89 6.09
C TYR A 129 -9.68 -3.88 5.02
N SER A 130 -9.24 -4.34 3.84
CA SER A 130 -8.81 -3.46 2.76
C SER A 130 -9.94 -2.53 2.31
N ASN A 131 -9.59 -1.30 1.97
CA ASN A 131 -10.53 -0.28 1.53
C ASN A 131 -9.90 0.68 0.52
N ILE A 132 -10.74 1.40 -0.22
CA ILE A 132 -10.34 2.48 -1.12
C ILE A 132 -11.23 3.67 -0.77
N ILE A 133 -10.62 4.77 -0.36
CA ILE A 133 -11.30 5.90 0.26
C ILE A 133 -10.88 7.16 -0.48
N LEU A 134 -11.84 7.95 -0.96
CA LEU A 134 -11.55 9.29 -1.48
C LEU A 134 -11.86 10.32 -0.41
N ARG A 135 -10.89 11.19 -0.12
CA ARG A 135 -11.04 12.30 0.82
C ARG A 135 -10.71 13.64 0.16
N ASN A 136 -11.31 14.70 0.68
CA ASN A 136 -11.07 16.07 0.22
C ASN A 136 -9.82 16.68 0.88
N GLU A 137 -9.51 17.93 0.53
CA GLU A 137 -8.38 18.71 1.04
C GLU A 137 -8.38 18.88 2.57
N ASN A 138 -9.54 18.77 3.22
CA ASN A 138 -9.69 18.85 4.67
C ASN A 138 -9.59 17.48 5.36
N GLY A 139 -9.22 16.43 4.63
CA GLY A 139 -9.15 15.06 5.15
C GLY A 139 -10.52 14.42 5.43
N VAL A 140 -11.61 15.00 4.94
CA VAL A 140 -12.97 14.46 5.12
C VAL A 140 -13.26 13.43 4.03
N ILE A 141 -13.74 12.27 4.44
CA ILE A 141 -14.15 11.18 3.55
C ILE A 141 -15.32 11.66 2.69
N MET A 142 -15.14 11.61 1.37
CA MET A 142 -16.19 11.92 0.42
C MET A 142 -17.01 10.68 0.08
N ASP A 143 -16.34 9.55 -0.18
CA ASP A 143 -16.93 8.21 -0.26
C ASP A 143 -15.84 7.14 -0.14
N CYS A 144 -16.24 5.89 0.06
CA CYS A 144 -15.33 4.75 0.13
C CYS A 144 -15.94 3.47 -0.45
N LEU A 145 -15.07 2.55 -0.88
CA LEU A 145 -15.48 1.29 -1.49
C LEU A 145 -16.26 0.40 -0.51
N ARG A 146 -15.85 0.38 0.76
CA ARG A 146 -16.51 -0.36 1.84
C ARG A 146 -16.86 0.60 2.97
N HIS A 147 -18.15 0.81 3.18
CA HIS A 147 -18.65 1.57 4.32
C HIS A 147 -18.48 0.75 5.60
N VAL A 148 -17.82 1.33 6.61
CA VAL A 148 -17.57 0.70 7.91
C VAL A 148 -18.30 1.49 8.99
N THR A 149 -19.36 0.90 9.51
CA THR A 149 -20.18 1.49 10.57
C THR A 149 -19.59 1.25 11.96
N PRO A 150 -20.01 2.03 12.99
CA PRO A 150 -19.60 1.80 14.38
C PRO A 150 -19.92 0.39 14.91
N VAL A 151 -20.94 -0.27 14.33
CA VAL A 151 -21.31 -1.65 14.70
C VAL A 151 -20.30 -2.66 14.17
N GLN A 152 -19.72 -2.42 12.98
CA GLN A 152 -18.76 -3.32 12.34
C GLN A 152 -17.35 -3.16 12.89
N SER A 153 -16.99 -1.97 13.34
CA SER A 153 -15.66 -1.69 13.90
C SER A 153 -15.78 -0.72 15.07
N ARG A 154 -15.28 -1.15 16.23
CA ARG A 154 -15.14 -0.29 17.41
C ARG A 154 -13.90 0.60 17.35
N VAL A 155 -12.97 0.34 16.44
CA VAL A 155 -11.70 1.07 16.32
C VAL A 155 -11.92 2.40 15.62
N ARG A 156 -12.55 2.37 14.44
CA ARG A 156 -12.93 3.57 13.67
C ARG A 156 -14.04 3.27 12.69
N SER A 157 -14.81 4.30 12.36
CA SER A 157 -15.80 4.28 11.28
C SER A 157 -15.20 4.85 10.00
N VAL A 158 -15.63 4.33 8.85
CA VAL A 158 -15.26 4.83 7.52
C VAL A 158 -16.55 5.07 6.76
N LEU A 159 -17.04 6.30 6.79
CA LEU A 159 -18.29 6.73 6.18
C LEU A 159 -18.12 8.12 5.56
N PRO A 160 -18.89 8.44 4.51
CA PRO A 160 -18.96 9.80 3.97
C PRO A 160 -19.18 10.86 5.06
N SER A 161 -18.60 12.04 4.85
CA SER A 161 -18.67 13.22 5.73
C SER A 161 -17.94 13.10 7.08
N LEU A 162 -17.31 11.96 7.39
CA LEU A 162 -16.45 11.81 8.56
C LEU A 162 -14.99 12.16 8.25
N PRO A 163 -14.21 12.67 9.21
CA PRO A 163 -12.76 12.80 9.04
C PRO A 163 -12.12 11.42 8.87
N TYR A 164 -11.18 11.31 7.93
CA TYR A 164 -10.36 10.11 7.79
C TYR A 164 -9.35 10.02 8.93
N VAL A 165 -9.27 8.86 9.58
CA VAL A 165 -8.28 8.55 10.61
C VAL A 165 -7.50 7.33 10.16
N LEU A 166 -6.17 7.41 10.14
CA LEU A 166 -5.30 6.27 9.77
C LEU A 166 -5.53 5.09 10.74
N PRO A 167 -5.45 3.81 10.29
CA PRO A 167 -5.42 2.68 11.20
C PRO A 167 -4.31 2.83 12.25
N GLU A 168 -4.63 2.56 13.52
CA GLU A 168 -3.63 2.59 14.60
C GLU A 168 -2.60 1.47 14.42
N SER A 169 -1.33 1.79 14.61
CA SER A 169 -0.23 0.83 14.64
C SER A 169 0.72 1.16 15.79
N SER A 170 1.04 0.17 16.61
CA SER A 170 2.04 0.26 17.67
C SER A 170 3.44 -0.18 17.21
N LYS A 171 3.58 -0.52 15.92
CA LYS A 171 4.81 -1.07 15.37
C LYS A 171 5.81 0.02 15.04
N LEU A 172 7.08 -0.26 15.24
CA LEU A 172 8.19 0.63 14.91
C LEU A 172 8.42 0.63 13.40
N ASP A 173 8.58 1.80 12.80
CA ASP A 173 9.01 1.94 11.41
C ASP A 173 10.55 1.77 11.32
N PRO A 174 11.05 0.68 10.73
CA PRO A 174 12.49 0.42 10.65
C PRO A 174 13.23 1.37 9.70
N LEU A 175 12.55 2.07 8.78
CA LEU A 175 13.18 3.08 7.92
C LEU A 175 13.50 4.36 8.68
N ALA A 176 12.66 4.72 9.65
CA ALA A 176 12.82 5.93 10.46
C ALA A 176 13.59 5.68 11.77
N ALA A 177 13.61 4.45 12.26
CA ALA A 177 14.21 4.11 13.55
C ALA A 177 15.74 4.31 13.61
N SER A 178 16.19 4.84 14.74
CA SER A 178 17.60 4.84 15.16
C SER A 178 18.08 3.42 15.50
N ALA A 179 19.40 3.25 15.59
CA ALA A 179 19.97 1.95 15.98
C ALA A 179 19.59 1.61 17.44
N GLU A 180 19.58 2.62 18.30
CA GLU A 180 19.26 2.54 19.72
C GLU A 180 17.81 2.09 19.95
N GLU A 181 16.86 2.62 19.17
CA GLU A 181 15.46 2.21 19.23
C GLU A 181 15.27 0.75 18.80
N LEU A 182 15.95 0.31 17.74
CA LEU A 182 15.92 -1.09 17.30
C LEU A 182 16.51 -2.03 18.35
N ILE A 183 17.64 -1.66 18.97
CA ILE A 183 18.24 -2.43 20.06
C ILE A 183 17.29 -2.51 21.26
N GLY A 184 16.70 -1.38 21.66
CA GLY A 184 15.72 -1.32 22.73
C GLY A 184 14.51 -2.21 22.47
N LEU A 185 13.99 -2.18 21.23
CA LEU A 185 12.89 -3.03 20.78
C LEU A 185 13.26 -4.52 20.91
N LEU A 186 14.44 -4.92 20.43
CA LEU A 186 14.90 -6.31 20.45
C LEU A 186 15.11 -6.84 21.87
N ARG A 187 15.64 -6.01 22.77
CA ARG A 187 15.81 -6.37 24.20
C ARG A 187 14.46 -6.60 24.89
N GLY A 188 13.43 -5.85 24.49
CA GLY A 188 12.05 -5.99 24.97
C GLY A 188 11.27 -7.17 24.38
N ARG A 189 11.92 -8.14 23.72
CA ARG A 189 11.21 -9.28 23.11
C ARG A 189 10.66 -10.29 24.13
N ASP A 190 11.05 -10.20 25.40
CA ASP A 190 10.58 -11.05 26.51
C ASP A 190 10.67 -12.56 26.21
N GLY A 191 11.80 -13.01 25.67
CA GLY A 191 12.04 -14.41 25.33
C GLY A 191 11.30 -14.94 24.09
N ARG A 192 10.52 -14.09 23.39
CA ARG A 192 9.92 -14.45 22.10
C ARG A 192 10.99 -14.69 21.05
N ASN A 193 10.80 -15.71 20.22
CA ASN A 193 11.67 -15.94 19.08
C ASN A 193 11.52 -14.82 18.04
N LEU A 194 12.59 -14.55 17.28
CA LEU A 194 12.60 -13.47 16.28
C LEU A 194 11.55 -13.66 15.19
N LYS A 195 11.27 -14.92 14.80
CA LYS A 195 10.32 -15.26 13.75
C LYS A 195 8.90 -14.76 14.05
N ALA A 196 8.45 -14.88 15.30
CA ALA A 196 7.16 -14.35 15.72
C ALA A 196 7.24 -12.88 16.15
N PHE A 197 8.38 -12.45 16.70
CA PHE A 197 8.55 -11.11 17.22
C PHE A 197 8.62 -10.03 16.12
N LEU A 198 9.42 -10.22 15.07
CA LEU A 198 9.65 -9.19 14.05
C LEU A 198 8.35 -8.74 13.34
N PRO A 199 7.47 -9.64 12.87
CA PRO A 199 6.20 -9.22 12.26
C PRO A 199 5.25 -8.49 13.21
N ALA A 200 5.37 -8.75 14.52
CA ALA A 200 4.54 -8.12 15.54
C ALA A 200 5.09 -6.75 15.97
N ALA A 201 6.41 -6.55 15.88
CA ALA A 201 7.10 -5.38 16.41
C ALA A 201 7.46 -4.34 15.34
N LEU A 202 7.71 -4.77 14.09
CA LEU A 202 8.15 -3.90 13.00
C LEU A 202 7.06 -3.72 11.94
N GLN A 203 6.94 -2.49 11.44
CA GLN A 203 6.12 -2.20 10.27
C GLN A 203 6.69 -2.89 9.04
N GLY A 204 5.82 -3.23 8.09
CA GLY A 204 6.24 -3.78 6.80
C GLY A 204 6.79 -5.20 6.79
N VAL A 205 6.88 -5.89 7.93
CA VAL A 205 7.45 -7.24 8.02
C VAL A 205 6.38 -8.33 7.96
N SER A 206 6.36 -9.12 6.89
CA SER A 206 5.68 -10.43 6.87
C SER A 206 6.52 -11.52 7.54
N SER A 207 5.92 -12.70 7.77
CA SER A 207 6.67 -13.89 8.20
C SER A 207 7.78 -14.27 7.21
N GLN A 208 7.56 -14.08 5.91
CA GLN A 208 8.56 -14.36 4.86
C GLN A 208 9.74 -13.38 4.97
N THR A 209 9.44 -12.09 5.11
CA THR A 209 10.46 -11.05 5.31
C THR A 209 11.22 -11.25 6.62
N ALA A 210 10.55 -11.67 7.69
CA ALA A 210 11.21 -12.00 8.96
C ALA A 210 12.18 -13.19 8.83
N GLU A 211 11.78 -14.25 8.12
CA GLU A 211 12.65 -15.40 7.85
C GLU A 211 13.90 -15.00 7.08
N GLU A 212 13.76 -14.14 6.06
CA GLU A 212 14.90 -13.63 5.30
C GLU A 212 15.84 -12.79 6.17
N ILE A 213 15.31 -11.88 7.00
CA ILE A 213 16.12 -11.10 7.96
C ILE A 213 16.90 -12.05 8.89
N ILE A 214 16.22 -13.05 9.45
CA ILE A 214 16.83 -14.03 10.36
C ILE A 214 17.91 -14.86 9.65
N CYS A 215 17.70 -15.21 8.38
CA CYS A 215 18.68 -15.95 7.58
C CYS A 215 19.97 -15.15 7.35
N ARG A 216 19.92 -13.81 7.38
CA ARG A 216 21.08 -12.94 7.27
C ARG A 216 21.82 -12.71 8.59
N LEU A 217 21.25 -13.14 9.72
CA LEU A 217 21.88 -12.98 11.03
C LEU A 217 23.05 -13.97 11.19
N PRO A 218 24.18 -13.53 11.79
CA PRO A 218 25.22 -14.47 12.20
C PRO A 218 24.70 -15.42 13.28
N SER A 219 25.27 -16.62 13.36
CA SER A 219 24.92 -17.58 14.41
C SER A 219 25.24 -16.98 15.79
N GLY A 220 24.26 -16.98 16.69
CA GLY A 220 24.40 -16.37 18.02
C GLY A 220 24.43 -14.84 18.03
N ALA A 221 23.91 -14.18 16.98
CA ALA A 221 23.85 -12.72 16.89
C ALA A 221 23.32 -12.07 18.17
N ARG A 222 24.06 -11.06 18.66
CA ARG A 222 23.59 -10.19 19.74
C ARG A 222 22.56 -9.19 19.22
N ASP A 223 21.85 -8.51 20.11
CA ASP A 223 20.79 -7.58 19.73
C ASP A 223 21.33 -6.38 18.93
N GLU A 224 22.56 -5.94 19.20
CA GLU A 224 23.23 -4.89 18.43
C GLU A 224 23.53 -5.32 16.99
N GLU A 225 23.99 -6.56 16.80
CA GLU A 225 24.26 -7.13 15.49
C GLU A 225 22.94 -7.35 14.73
N ALA A 226 21.89 -7.81 15.42
CA ALA A 226 20.59 -8.00 14.80
C ALA A 226 19.95 -6.67 14.37
N ALA A 227 20.08 -5.61 15.20
CA ALA A 227 19.63 -4.28 14.85
C ALA A 227 20.36 -3.73 13.61
N ALA A 228 21.68 -3.95 13.50
CA ALA A 228 22.46 -3.54 12.35
C ALA A 228 21.99 -4.27 11.06
N VAL A 229 21.80 -5.58 11.12
CA VAL A 229 21.29 -6.38 9.98
C VAL A 229 19.89 -5.94 9.58
N ILE A 230 18.99 -5.68 10.53
CA ILE A 230 17.66 -5.15 10.23
C ILE A 230 17.78 -3.81 9.49
N LYS A 231 18.58 -2.88 9.99
CA LYS A 231 18.73 -1.56 9.40
C LYS A 231 19.34 -1.62 7.98
N GLU A 232 20.34 -2.47 7.79
CA GLU A 232 20.94 -2.73 6.48
C GLU A 232 19.92 -3.34 5.51
N PHE A 233 19.11 -4.30 5.98
CA PHE A 233 18.10 -4.97 5.17
C PHE A 233 17.09 -3.98 4.57
N PHE A 234 16.58 -3.05 5.38
CA PHE A 234 15.61 -2.03 4.93
C PHE A 234 16.23 -0.93 4.06
N SER A 235 17.55 -0.73 4.15
CA SER A 235 18.28 0.27 3.35
C SER A 235 18.81 -0.29 2.02
N SER A 236 18.74 -1.62 1.85
CA SER A 236 19.29 -2.30 0.68
C SER A 236 18.31 -2.29 -0.49
N GLU A 237 18.83 -2.13 -1.71
CA GLU A 237 18.03 -2.35 -2.92
C GLU A 237 17.71 -3.84 -3.12
N PRO A 238 16.49 -4.17 -3.58
CA PRO A 238 16.07 -5.55 -3.75
C PRO A 238 16.84 -6.18 -4.90
N LYS A 239 17.33 -7.41 -4.70
CA LYS A 239 17.96 -8.21 -5.74
C LYS A 239 16.99 -9.30 -6.17
N PRO A 240 16.64 -9.41 -7.47
CA PRO A 240 15.81 -10.50 -7.96
C PRO A 240 16.46 -11.84 -7.64
N VAL A 241 15.72 -12.72 -6.96
CA VAL A 241 16.16 -14.07 -6.61
C VAL A 241 15.06 -15.07 -6.92
N LEU A 242 15.45 -16.28 -7.32
CA LEU A 242 14.53 -17.40 -7.41
C LEU A 242 14.30 -17.92 -6.00
N TYR A 243 13.07 -17.80 -5.50
CA TYR A 243 12.71 -18.40 -4.22
C TYR A 243 12.32 -19.86 -4.46
N SER A 244 13.07 -20.78 -3.84
CA SER A 244 12.85 -22.22 -3.95
C SER A 244 12.45 -22.79 -2.59
N ALA A 245 11.59 -23.81 -2.59
CA ALA A 245 11.34 -24.65 -1.44
C ALA A 245 12.60 -25.45 -1.05
N ALA A 246 12.56 -26.10 0.11
CA ALA A 246 13.70 -26.87 0.65
C ALA A 246 14.18 -28.00 -0.27
N ASP A 247 13.31 -28.50 -1.16
CA ASP A 247 13.61 -29.51 -2.17
C ASP A 247 14.15 -28.93 -3.50
N GLY A 248 14.37 -27.61 -3.56
CA GLY A 248 14.84 -26.90 -4.74
C GLY A 248 13.74 -26.52 -5.75
N THR A 249 12.48 -26.88 -5.49
CA THR A 249 11.38 -26.51 -6.39
C THR A 249 11.07 -25.01 -6.29
N PRO A 250 10.86 -24.29 -7.41
CA PRO A 250 10.45 -22.89 -7.36
C PRO A 250 9.15 -22.70 -6.57
N PHE A 251 9.19 -21.84 -5.56
CA PHE A 251 8.08 -21.56 -4.68
C PHE A 251 7.14 -20.55 -5.35
N PHE A 252 5.87 -20.94 -5.57
CA PHE A 252 4.87 -20.19 -6.35
C PHE A 252 5.31 -19.83 -7.78
N PHE A 253 5.44 -20.83 -8.64
CA PHE A 253 5.29 -20.62 -10.08
C PHE A 253 3.82 -20.85 -10.44
N SER A 254 3.04 -19.77 -10.64
CA SER A 254 1.77 -19.90 -11.37
C SER A 254 2.10 -19.56 -12.83
N PRO A 255 1.94 -20.50 -13.78
CA PRO A 255 2.04 -20.17 -15.20
C PRO A 255 0.99 -19.14 -15.62
#